data_AF-A0A5P2AS05-F1
#
_entry.id   AF-A0A5P2AS05-F1
#
_cell.length_a   1.000
_cell.length_b   1.000
_cell.length_c   1.000
_cell.angle_alpha   90.00
_cell.angle_beta   90.00
_cell.angle_gamma   90.00
#
_symmetry.space_group_name_H-M   'P 1'
#
loop_
_entity.id
_entity.type
_entity.pdbx_description
1 polymer ?
#
loop_
_entity_poly.entity_id
_entity_poly.type
_entity_poly.pdbx_seq_one_letter_code
_entity_poly.pdbx_strand_id
1 'polypeptide(L)'
;MRADRLVAAPLFLQTRQRVTAAELAAELDVSERAARRDLEELASAGVPVHSQAGKGGGWALVGSARTDLTGLTAPEIAATVRGRAAPGTEPPLEGLLGARIRYGEAAPDGWTPVEIDGPCPEAVAARLAGLGARVELLDPREARTALARIGGELTALHGQRNPALTPAPAPAPATDTPEAPPRAPVPAATRPG
;
A
#
# COMPACT_ATOMS: atom_id res chain seq x y z
N MET A 1 4.47 -15.63 -25.93
CA MET A 1 3.00 -15.50 -25.71
C MET A 1 2.72 -14.58 -24.52
N ARG A 2 1.46 -14.20 -24.22
CA ARG A 2 1.14 -13.29 -23.10
C ARG A 2 1.55 -13.85 -21.74
N ALA A 3 1.33 -15.15 -21.51
CA ALA A 3 1.76 -15.82 -20.29
C ALA A 3 3.28 -15.74 -20.08
N ASP A 4 4.07 -16.01 -21.13
CA ASP A 4 5.55 -15.88 -21.06
C ASP A 4 5.98 -14.47 -20.69
N ARG A 5 5.30 -13.44 -21.21
CA ARG A 5 5.61 -12.03 -20.91
C ARG A 5 5.26 -11.65 -19.47
N LEU A 6 4.16 -12.19 -18.93
CA LEU A 6 3.79 -11.97 -17.52
C LEU A 6 4.80 -12.62 -16.56
N VAL A 7 5.49 -13.68 -16.98
CA VAL A 7 6.60 -14.28 -16.21
C VAL A 7 7.90 -13.49 -16.41
N ALA A 8 8.19 -13.05 -17.64
CA ALA A 8 9.44 -12.34 -17.97
C ALA A 8 9.50 -10.92 -17.37
N ALA A 9 8.39 -10.18 -17.32
CA ALA A 9 8.34 -8.82 -16.81
C ALA A 9 8.85 -8.68 -15.36
N PRO A 10 8.38 -9.47 -14.37
CA PRO A 10 8.90 -9.39 -13.01
C PRO A 10 10.36 -9.89 -12.90
N LEU A 11 10.79 -10.86 -13.70
CA LEU A 11 12.21 -11.27 -13.74
C LEU A 11 13.11 -10.12 -14.20
N PHE A 12 12.69 -9.36 -15.22
CA PHE A 12 13.42 -8.20 -15.69
C PHE A 12 13.50 -7.10 -14.61
N LEU A 13 12.38 -6.84 -13.92
CA LEU A 13 12.32 -5.93 -12.78
C LEU A 13 13.18 -6.37 -11.58
N GLN A 14 13.48 -7.66 -11.41
CA GLN A 14 14.42 -8.13 -10.37
C GLN A 14 15.87 -7.79 -10.71
N THR A 15 16.24 -7.85 -11.99
CA THR A 15 17.59 -7.50 -12.44
C THR A 15 17.84 -6.00 -12.42
N ARG A 16 16.78 -5.19 -12.60
CA ARG A 16 16.84 -3.73 -12.59
C ARG A 16 15.84 -3.17 -11.61
N GLN A 17 16.34 -2.56 -10.53
CA GLN A 17 15.53 -1.98 -9.45
C GLN A 17 14.43 -1.01 -9.93
N ARG A 18 14.58 -0.43 -11.13
CA ARG A 18 13.59 0.44 -11.76
C ARG A 18 13.73 0.38 -13.28
N VAL A 19 12.60 0.26 -13.98
CA VAL A 19 12.53 0.29 -15.45
C VAL A 19 11.30 1.04 -15.93
N THR A 20 11.42 1.81 -16.99
CA THR A 20 10.29 2.47 -17.64
C THR A 20 9.44 1.46 -18.43
N ALA A 21 8.18 1.83 -18.73
CA ALA A 21 7.36 1.02 -19.63
C ALA A 21 7.97 0.90 -21.04
N ALA A 22 8.73 1.91 -21.47
CA ALA A 22 9.47 1.92 -22.73
C ALA A 22 10.63 0.93 -22.75
N GLU A 23 11.41 0.86 -21.67
CA GLU A 23 12.49 -0.11 -21.53
C GLU A 23 11.97 -1.54 -21.44
N LEU A 24 10.88 -1.77 -20.70
CA LEU A 24 10.24 -3.08 -20.64
C LEU A 24 9.64 -3.49 -22.00
N ALA A 25 9.07 -2.53 -22.73
CA ALA A 25 8.54 -2.74 -24.07
C ALA A 25 9.63 -3.13 -25.08
N ALA A 26 10.78 -2.44 -25.02
CA ALA A 26 11.94 -2.74 -25.85
C ALA A 26 12.54 -4.12 -25.53
N GLU A 27 12.61 -4.50 -24.25
CA GLU A 27 13.14 -5.80 -23.84
C GLU A 27 12.22 -6.96 -24.24
N LEU A 28 10.91 -6.80 -24.06
CA LEU A 28 9.93 -7.85 -24.32
C LEU A 28 9.38 -7.85 -25.77
N ASP A 29 9.92 -6.98 -26.63
CA ASP A 29 9.51 -6.77 -28.02
C ASP A 29 7.98 -6.55 -28.18
N VAL A 30 7.46 -5.61 -27.40
CA VAL A 30 6.03 -5.24 -27.39
C VAL A 30 5.83 -3.73 -27.43
N SER A 31 4.59 -3.29 -27.66
CA SER A 31 4.26 -1.87 -27.49
C SER A 31 4.28 -1.45 -26.02
N GLU A 32 4.60 -0.18 -25.75
CA GLU A 32 4.53 0.41 -24.40
C GLU A 32 3.14 0.24 -23.76
N ARG A 33 2.07 0.32 -24.56
CA ARG A 33 0.70 0.09 -24.08
C ARG A 33 0.50 -1.34 -23.59
N ALA A 34 1.06 -2.32 -24.29
CA ALA A 34 1.00 -3.73 -23.89
C ALA A 34 1.85 -3.99 -22.64
N ALA A 35 3.06 -3.44 -22.58
CA ALA A 35 3.92 -3.53 -21.40
C ALA A 35 3.22 -2.95 -20.16
N ARG A 36 2.62 -1.76 -20.27
CA ARG A 36 1.88 -1.13 -19.17
C ARG A 36 0.68 -1.97 -18.74
N ARG A 37 -0.07 -2.54 -19.69
CA ARG A 37 -1.19 -3.43 -19.39
C ARG A 37 -0.73 -4.71 -18.66
N ASP A 38 0.35 -5.33 -19.12
CA ASP A 38 0.92 -6.53 -18.51
C ASP A 38 1.39 -6.23 -17.06
N LEU A 39 1.96 -5.04 -16.82
CA LEU A 39 2.35 -4.56 -15.48
C LEU A 39 1.16 -4.28 -14.55
N GLU A 40 0.08 -3.69 -15.07
CA GLU A 40 -1.18 -3.48 -14.34
C GLU A 40 -1.84 -4.83 -13.99
N GLU A 41 -1.79 -5.80 -14.90
CA GLU A 41 -2.30 -7.15 -14.69
C GLU A 41 -1.52 -7.86 -13.57
N LEU A 42 -0.20 -7.75 -13.57
CA LEU A 42 0.66 -8.27 -12.50
C LEU A 42 0.31 -7.65 -11.13
N ALA A 43 0.13 -6.33 -11.08
CA ALA A 43 -0.29 -5.65 -9.85
C ALA A 43 -1.67 -6.12 -9.37
N SER A 44 -2.62 -6.35 -10.30
CA SER A 44 -3.95 -6.89 -9.96
C SER A 44 -3.91 -8.35 -9.50
N ALA A 45 -2.90 -9.12 -9.95
CA ALA A 45 -2.68 -10.51 -9.59
C ALA A 45 -1.89 -10.69 -8.28
N GLY A 46 -1.56 -9.59 -7.58
CA GLY A 46 -0.84 -9.64 -6.29
C GLY A 46 0.68 -9.61 -6.40
N VAL A 47 1.25 -9.50 -7.61
CA VAL A 47 2.69 -9.30 -7.79
C VAL A 47 3.03 -7.88 -7.33
N PRO A 48 4.06 -7.68 -6.48
CA PRO A 48 4.35 -6.40 -5.84
C PRO A 48 5.04 -5.40 -6.79
N VAL A 49 4.44 -5.11 -7.93
CA VAL A 49 4.91 -4.12 -8.89
C VAL A 49 4.17 -2.81 -8.66
N HIS A 50 4.90 -1.69 -8.64
CA HIS A 50 4.30 -0.35 -8.52
C HIS A 50 4.87 0.58 -9.58
N SER A 51 4.07 1.59 -9.95
CA SER A 51 4.51 2.69 -10.80
C SER A 51 4.91 3.88 -9.94
N GLN A 52 5.99 4.54 -10.32
CA GLN A 52 6.45 5.80 -9.75
C GLN A 52 6.36 6.88 -10.84
N ALA A 53 5.57 7.92 -10.60
CA ALA A 53 5.42 9.05 -11.52
C ALA A 53 6.58 10.07 -11.36
N GLY A 54 6.93 10.79 -12.44
CA GLY A 54 7.91 11.87 -12.43
C GLY A 54 9.04 11.75 -13.46
N LYS A 55 9.96 12.72 -13.49
CA LYS A 55 11.15 12.72 -14.36
C LYS A 55 12.13 11.66 -13.84
N GLY A 56 12.29 10.56 -14.57
CA GLY A 56 12.96 9.33 -14.06
C GLY A 56 12.03 8.36 -13.32
N GLY A 57 10.71 8.53 -13.49
CA GLY A 57 9.70 7.58 -13.06
C GLY A 57 9.75 6.26 -13.84
N GLY A 58 9.12 5.23 -13.31
CA GLY A 58 9.18 3.88 -13.86
C GLY A 58 8.43 2.88 -13.00
N TRP A 59 8.55 1.62 -13.36
CA TRP A 59 8.01 0.47 -12.67
C TRP A 59 9.12 -0.19 -11.86
N ALA A 60 8.79 -0.61 -10.66
CA ALA A 60 9.72 -1.27 -9.75
C ALA A 60 8.99 -2.33 -8.93
N LEU A 61 9.74 -3.37 -8.53
CA LEU A 61 9.29 -4.30 -7.50
C LEU A 61 9.42 -3.65 -6.12
N VAL A 62 8.42 -3.84 -5.27
CA VAL A 62 8.45 -3.39 -3.87
C VAL A 62 9.23 -4.40 -3.04
N GLY A 63 10.26 -3.93 -2.33
CA GLY A 63 11.18 -4.78 -1.59
C GLY A 63 12.12 -5.54 -2.52
N SER A 64 13.22 -6.07 -1.98
CA SER A 64 14.13 -6.96 -2.72
C SER A 64 13.44 -8.31 -2.97
N ALA A 65 12.42 -8.34 -3.84
CA ALA A 65 11.74 -9.54 -4.32
C ALA A 65 12.63 -10.34 -5.27
N ARG A 66 13.89 -10.55 -4.87
CA ARG A 66 14.94 -11.29 -5.57
C ARG A 66 14.76 -12.80 -5.44
N THR A 67 13.71 -13.22 -4.78
CA THR A 67 13.49 -14.60 -4.37
C THR A 67 12.12 -15.02 -4.88
N ASP A 68 12.15 -15.97 -5.81
CA ASP A 68 11.14 -17.02 -5.96
C ASP A 68 10.08 -16.94 -7.06
N LEU A 69 10.51 -16.66 -8.29
CA LEU A 69 9.72 -17.03 -9.48
C LEU A 69 9.91 -18.48 -9.93
N THR A 70 10.73 -19.27 -9.23
CA THR A 70 10.97 -20.70 -9.55
C THR A 70 10.35 -21.68 -8.55
N GLY A 71 9.56 -21.24 -7.55
CA GLY A 71 8.74 -22.18 -6.78
C GLY A 71 8.32 -21.86 -5.35
N LEU A 72 8.30 -20.62 -4.84
CA LEU A 72 8.00 -20.38 -3.42
C LEU A 72 7.06 -19.19 -3.21
N THR A 73 5.88 -19.44 -2.64
CA THR A 73 5.31 -18.51 -1.67
C THR A 73 6.26 -18.49 -0.46
N ALA A 74 7.32 -17.69 -0.53
CA ALA A 74 7.95 -17.17 0.68
C ALA A 74 6.87 -16.39 1.45
N PRO A 75 6.85 -16.41 2.80
CA PRO A 75 5.75 -15.87 3.56
C PRO A 75 5.55 -14.40 3.14
N GLU A 76 4.41 -14.08 2.54
CA GLU A 76 3.98 -12.70 2.40
C GLU A 76 4.03 -12.14 3.82
N ILE A 77 5.00 -11.26 4.10
CA ILE A 77 5.02 -10.53 5.35
C ILE A 77 3.83 -9.57 5.25
N ALA A 78 2.65 -10.07 5.61
CA ALA A 78 1.45 -9.28 5.71
C ALA A 78 1.73 -8.21 6.77
N ALA A 79 1.83 -6.97 6.32
CA ALA A 79 2.04 -5.84 7.20
C ALA A 79 0.69 -5.41 7.76
N THR A 80 0.60 -5.30 9.07
CA THR A 80 -0.53 -4.67 9.74
C THR A 80 -0.18 -3.21 10.01
N VAL A 81 -0.96 -2.30 9.41
CA VAL A 81 -0.86 -0.86 9.64
C VAL A 81 -1.93 -0.45 10.65
N ARG A 82 -1.51 0.23 11.72
CA ARG A 82 -2.38 0.83 12.72
C ARG A 82 -2.64 2.29 12.34
N GLY A 83 -3.90 2.70 12.45
CA GLY A 83 -4.32 4.07 12.22
C GLY A 83 -5.59 4.40 12.98
N ARG A 84 -6.19 5.55 12.66
CA ARG A 84 -7.50 5.96 13.16
C ARG A 84 -8.31 6.57 12.02
N ALA A 85 -9.61 6.37 12.04
CA ALA A 85 -10.56 6.88 11.06
C ALA A 85 -11.51 7.87 11.72
N ALA A 86 -11.78 8.98 11.05
CA ALA A 86 -12.75 9.97 11.48
C ALA A 86 -14.19 9.42 11.34
N PRO A 87 -15.16 9.92 12.13
CA PRO A 87 -16.57 9.53 12.01
C PRO A 87 -17.09 9.63 10.57
N GLY A 88 -17.84 8.63 10.11
CA GLY A 88 -18.44 8.62 8.77
C GLY A 88 -17.47 8.20 7.65
N THR A 89 -16.27 7.74 8.00
CA THR A 89 -15.25 7.23 7.06
C THR A 89 -15.34 5.72 6.86
N GLU A 90 -16.23 5.03 7.59
CA GLU A 90 -16.40 3.57 7.53
C GLU A 90 -16.85 3.08 6.14
N PRO A 91 -17.90 3.66 5.50
CA PRO A 91 -18.32 3.20 4.17
C PRO A 91 -17.24 3.29 3.07
N PRO A 92 -16.47 4.40 2.93
CA PRO A 92 -15.41 4.45 1.93
C PRO A 92 -14.22 3.55 2.26
N LEU A 93 -13.93 3.30 3.54
CA LEU A 93 -12.89 2.35 3.95
C LEU A 93 -13.28 0.91 3.64
N GLU A 94 -14.53 0.53 3.91
CA GLU A 94 -15.06 -0.79 3.57
C GLU A 94 -15.04 -1.05 2.06
N GLY A 95 -15.45 -0.07 1.26
CA GLY A 95 -15.40 -0.19 -0.21
C GLY A 95 -13.99 -0.33 -0.77
N LEU A 96 -13.00 0.27 -0.10
CA LEU A 96 -11.60 0.27 -0.54
C LEU A 96 -10.80 -0.96 -0.06
N LEU A 97 -11.07 -1.42 1.16
CA LEU A 97 -10.25 -2.41 1.86
C LEU A 97 -11.00 -3.74 2.10
N GLY A 98 -12.33 -3.74 2.06
CA GLY A 98 -13.15 -4.92 2.28
C GLY A 98 -12.80 -5.61 3.61
N ALA A 99 -12.55 -6.91 3.54
CA ALA A 99 -12.21 -7.73 4.72
C ALA A 99 -10.82 -7.43 5.34
N ARG A 100 -10.05 -6.48 4.78
CA ARG A 100 -8.67 -6.19 5.21
C ARG A 100 -8.57 -5.10 6.29
N ILE A 101 -9.70 -4.54 6.72
CA ILE A 101 -9.76 -3.54 7.79
C ILE A 101 -10.50 -4.11 9.01
N ARG A 102 -9.96 -3.85 10.18
CA ARG A 102 -10.59 -4.10 11.49
C ARG A 102 -10.76 -2.79 12.22
N TYR A 103 -11.93 -2.57 12.80
CA TYR A 103 -12.24 -1.41 13.62
C TYR A 103 -12.12 -1.77 15.11
N GLY A 104 -11.52 -0.87 15.88
CA GLY A 104 -11.47 -0.92 17.33
C GLY A 104 -12.64 -0.18 17.98
N GLU A 105 -12.56 0.00 19.29
CA GLU A 105 -13.53 0.80 20.05
C GLU A 105 -13.34 2.30 19.75
N ALA A 106 -14.42 2.99 19.42
CA ALA A 106 -14.39 4.42 19.15
C ALA A 106 -13.90 5.18 20.39
N ALA A 107 -12.88 6.01 20.19
CA ALA A 107 -12.34 6.77 21.30
C ALA A 107 -13.23 7.98 21.63
N PRO A 108 -13.02 8.64 22.78
CA PRO A 108 -13.85 9.77 23.23
C PRO A 108 -13.86 10.98 22.29
N ASP A 109 -12.85 11.10 21.42
CA ASP A 109 -12.73 12.15 20.39
C ASP A 109 -13.54 11.84 19.12
N GLY A 110 -14.27 10.71 19.09
CA GLY A 110 -15.05 10.24 17.95
C GLY A 110 -14.25 9.50 16.88
N TRP A 111 -12.92 9.43 17.00
CA TRP A 111 -12.09 8.70 16.04
C TRP A 111 -11.99 7.23 16.41
N THR A 112 -12.22 6.37 15.42
CA THR A 112 -12.21 4.92 15.58
C THR A 112 -10.83 4.38 15.21
N PRO A 113 -10.11 3.69 16.11
CA PRO A 113 -8.88 2.99 15.77
C PRO A 113 -9.12 1.95 14.69
N VAL A 114 -8.18 1.82 13.75
CA VAL A 114 -8.25 0.86 12.66
C VAL A 114 -6.94 0.08 12.53
N GLU A 115 -7.06 -1.21 12.25
CA GLU A 115 -5.96 -2.06 11.81
C GLU A 115 -6.20 -2.49 10.38
N ILE A 116 -5.21 -2.35 9.53
CA ILE A 116 -5.33 -2.57 8.09
C ILE A 116 -4.22 -3.51 7.65
N ASP A 117 -4.60 -4.69 7.15
CA ASP A 117 -3.65 -5.67 6.67
C ASP A 117 -3.35 -5.43 5.19
N GLY A 118 -2.07 -5.42 4.84
CA GLY A 118 -1.56 -5.15 3.50
C GLY A 118 -0.43 -6.08 3.11
N PRO A 119 -0.10 -6.15 1.81
CA PRO A 119 1.12 -6.82 1.37
C PRO A 119 2.38 -6.11 1.86
N CYS A 120 2.31 -4.79 2.12
CA CYS A 120 3.36 -3.99 2.77
C CYS A 120 2.78 -2.64 3.27
N PRO A 121 3.46 -1.94 4.20
CA PRO A 121 2.98 -0.67 4.76
C PRO A 121 2.74 0.42 3.71
N GLU A 122 3.59 0.50 2.68
CA GLU A 122 3.53 1.51 1.63
C GLU A 122 2.32 1.33 0.72
N ALA A 123 1.95 0.08 0.42
CA ALA A 123 0.78 -0.22 -0.39
C ALA A 123 -0.52 0.16 0.32
N VAL A 124 -0.57 -0.02 1.65
CA VAL A 124 -1.70 0.44 2.47
C VAL A 124 -1.79 1.96 2.44
N ALA A 125 -0.67 2.66 2.65
CA ALA A 125 -0.62 4.12 2.57
C ALA A 125 -1.11 4.65 1.22
N ALA A 126 -0.71 4.02 0.11
CA ALA A 126 -1.14 4.42 -1.23
C ALA A 126 -2.65 4.31 -1.45
N ARG A 127 -3.28 3.24 -0.94
CA ARG A 127 -4.75 3.07 -1.01
C ARG A 127 -5.47 4.13 -0.18
N LEU A 128 -4.94 4.44 1.00
CA LEU A 128 -5.54 5.38 1.94
C LEU A 128 -5.34 6.85 1.55
N ALA A 129 -4.38 7.16 0.68
CA ALA A 129 -4.03 8.54 0.32
C ALA A 129 -5.23 9.37 -0.18
N GLY A 130 -6.19 8.74 -0.87
CA GLY A 130 -7.41 9.40 -1.35
C GLY A 130 -8.40 9.80 -0.25
N LEU A 131 -8.23 9.30 0.98
CA LEU A 131 -9.10 9.64 2.11
C LEU A 131 -8.70 10.95 2.79
N GLY A 132 -7.46 11.41 2.58
CA GLY A 132 -6.94 12.66 3.13
C GLY A 132 -7.02 12.69 4.66
N ALA A 133 -7.44 13.84 5.21
CA ALA A 133 -7.51 14.08 6.66
C ALA A 133 -8.56 13.23 7.41
N ARG A 134 -9.27 12.32 6.73
CA ARG A 134 -10.23 11.40 7.35
C ARG A 134 -9.58 10.14 7.92
N VAL A 135 -8.34 9.88 7.56
CA VAL A 135 -7.55 8.75 8.07
C VAL A 135 -6.19 9.25 8.52
N GLU A 136 -5.81 8.86 9.72
CA GLU A 136 -4.49 9.10 10.28
C GLU A 136 -3.77 7.76 10.45
N LEU A 137 -2.53 7.67 9.96
CA LEU A 137 -1.70 6.48 10.14
C LEU A 137 -0.80 6.68 11.35
N LEU A 138 -0.88 5.73 12.28
CA LEU A 138 -0.07 5.71 13.48
C LEU A 138 1.17 4.86 13.23
N ASP A 139 1.07 3.58 12.90
CA ASP A 139 2.25 2.73 12.70
C ASP A 139 2.04 1.71 11.58
N PRO A 140 3.10 1.18 10.96
CA PRO A 140 4.51 1.50 11.19
C PRO A 140 4.93 2.80 10.49
N ARG A 141 6.08 3.37 10.89
CA ARG A 141 6.61 4.65 10.36
C ARG A 141 6.74 4.66 8.83
N GLU A 142 6.96 3.51 8.22
CA GLU A 142 7.08 3.29 6.79
C GLU A 142 5.77 3.71 6.08
N ALA A 143 4.62 3.33 6.65
CA ALA A 143 3.31 3.73 6.13
C ALA A 143 3.12 5.25 6.23
N ARG A 144 3.49 5.86 7.36
CA ARG A 144 3.41 7.32 7.55
C ARG A 144 4.30 8.05 6.54
N THR A 145 5.53 7.58 6.36
CA THR A 145 6.51 8.16 5.43
C THR A 145 6.00 8.08 3.99
N ALA A 146 5.43 6.93 3.60
CA ALA A 146 4.82 6.76 2.30
C ALA A 146 3.63 7.69 2.07
N LEU A 147 2.73 7.83 3.05
CA LEU A 147 1.58 8.73 2.97
C LEU A 147 2.01 10.20 2.85
N ALA A 148 3.00 10.62 3.65
CA ALA A 148 3.57 11.98 3.60
C ALA A 148 4.20 12.28 2.23
N ARG A 149 4.96 11.32 1.68
CA ARG A 149 5.54 11.45 0.33
C ARG A 149 4.45 11.63 -0.73
N ILE A 150 3.41 10.80 -0.72
CA ILE A 150 2.30 10.88 -1.67
C ILE A 150 1.59 12.24 -1.55
N GLY A 151 1.31 12.69 -0.32
CA GLY A 151 0.74 14.01 -0.07
C GLY A 151 1.60 15.13 -0.65
N GLY A 152 2.92 15.09 -0.43
CA GLY A 152 3.87 16.05 -1.01
C GLY A 152 3.88 16.05 -2.54
N GLU A 153 3.83 14.88 -3.18
CA GLU A 153 3.73 14.74 -4.64
C GLU A 153 2.43 15.33 -5.18
N LEU A 154 1.30 15.04 -4.53
CA LEU A 154 -0.01 15.58 -4.91
C LEU A 154 -0.06 17.10 -4.75
N THR A 155 0.44 17.64 -3.64
CA THR A 155 0.52 19.09 -3.42
C THR A 155 1.44 19.76 -4.42
N ALA A 156 2.61 19.17 -4.72
CA ALA A 156 3.54 19.73 -5.69
C ALA A 156 2.93 19.79 -7.11
N LEU A 157 2.17 18.76 -7.51
CA LEU A 157 1.57 18.67 -8.84
C LEU A 157 0.26 19.47 -8.97
N HIS A 158 -0.54 19.56 -7.91
CA HIS A 158 -1.91 20.07 -7.99
C HIS A 158 -2.22 21.24 -7.05
N GLY A 159 -1.39 21.51 -6.04
CA GLY A 159 -1.63 22.54 -5.01
C GLY A 159 -1.63 23.97 -5.57
N GLN A 160 -0.88 24.25 -6.63
CA GLN A 160 -0.84 25.57 -7.26
C GLN A 160 -2.08 25.89 -8.11
N ARG A 161 -2.92 24.89 -8.42
CA ARG A 161 -4.12 25.06 -9.26
C ARG A 161 -5.35 25.54 -8.50
N ASN A 162 -5.34 25.56 -7.18
CA ASN A 162 -6.47 26.04 -6.38
C ASN A 162 -6.00 26.69 -5.05
N PRO A 163 -5.73 28.00 -5.03
CA PRO A 163 -5.20 28.70 -3.84
C PRO A 163 -6.18 28.79 -2.67
N ALA A 164 -7.46 28.39 -2.85
CA ALA A 164 -8.46 28.38 -1.79
C ALA A 164 -8.41 27.13 -0.89
N LEU A 165 -7.60 26.12 -1.21
CA LEU A 165 -7.38 24.95 -0.35
C LEU A 165 -6.49 25.33 0.84
N THR A 166 -7.08 26.00 1.83
CA THR A 166 -6.47 26.05 3.16
C THR A 166 -6.60 24.65 3.74
N PRO A 167 -5.49 23.96 4.10
CA PRO A 167 -5.60 22.67 4.75
C PRO A 167 -6.46 22.83 6.01
N ALA A 168 -7.46 21.96 6.17
CA ALA A 168 -8.23 21.90 7.41
C ALA A 168 -7.26 21.73 8.58
N PRO A 169 -7.49 22.41 9.72
CA PRO A 169 -6.61 22.27 10.87
C PRO A 169 -6.46 20.77 11.19
N ALA A 170 -5.21 20.33 11.33
CA ALA A 170 -4.92 18.95 11.67
C ALA A 170 -5.70 18.59 12.95
N PRO A 171 -6.36 17.43 13.01
CA PRO A 171 -6.94 16.95 14.25
C PRO A 171 -5.84 16.90 15.31
N ALA A 172 -6.20 17.17 16.58
CA ALA A 172 -5.24 17.14 17.68
C ALA A 172 -4.50 15.79 17.69
N PRO A 173 -3.16 15.79 17.84
CA PRO A 173 -2.39 14.56 17.77
C PRO A 173 -2.89 13.56 18.81
N ALA A 174 -3.03 12.30 18.40
CA ALA A 174 -3.36 11.22 19.32
C ALA A 174 -2.33 11.20 20.46
N THR A 175 -2.81 11.26 21.70
CA THR A 175 -1.94 11.08 22.87
C THR A 175 -1.45 9.64 22.88
N ASP A 176 -0.13 9.49 23.01
CA ASP A 176 0.59 8.23 23.05
C ASP A 176 -0.02 7.31 24.12
N THR A 177 -0.85 6.35 23.70
CA THR A 177 -1.44 5.34 24.59
C THR A 177 -0.47 4.17 24.65
N PRO A 178 -0.02 3.73 25.84
CA PRO A 178 1.09 2.80 25.98
C PRO A 178 0.80 1.47 25.28
N GLU A 179 1.81 1.01 24.56
CA GLU A 179 1.95 -0.29 23.90
C GLU A 179 1.22 -1.41 24.66
N ALA A 180 0.15 -1.95 24.05
CA ALA A 180 -0.56 -3.09 24.61
C ALA A 180 0.39 -4.31 24.70
N PRO A 181 0.40 -5.04 25.83
CA PRO A 181 1.33 -6.15 26.02
C PRO A 181 1.09 -7.27 24.99
N PRO A 182 2.13 -8.06 24.66
CA PRO A 182 2.01 -9.12 23.67
C PRO A 182 0.92 -10.11 24.06
N ARG A 183 0.00 -10.39 23.11
CA ARG A 183 -1.06 -11.39 23.27
C ARG A 183 -0.45 -12.74 23.68
N ALA A 184 -0.90 -13.26 24.83
CA ALA A 184 -0.55 -14.60 25.29
C ALA A 184 -0.99 -15.66 24.27
N PRO A 185 -0.24 -16.76 24.10
CA PRO A 185 -0.59 -17.83 23.17
C PRO A 185 -1.90 -18.50 23.60
N VAL A 186 -2.80 -18.67 22.63
CA VAL A 186 -4.08 -19.38 22.78
C VAL A 186 -3.77 -20.87 23.07
N PRO A 187 -4.31 -21.48 24.15
CA PRO A 187 -4.07 -22.88 24.42
C PRO A 187 -4.77 -23.77 23.38
N ALA A 188 -4.04 -24.76 22.87
CA ALA A 188 -4.52 -25.74 21.90
C ALA A 188 -5.71 -26.54 22.48
N ALA A 189 -6.83 -26.53 21.76
CA ALA A 189 -7.99 -27.35 22.10
C ALA A 189 -7.66 -28.83 21.85
N THR A 190 -7.65 -29.62 22.93
CA THR A 190 -7.58 -31.08 22.91
C THR A 190 -8.83 -31.65 22.23
N ARG A 191 -8.66 -32.45 21.17
CA ARG A 191 -9.73 -33.26 20.57
C ARG A 191 -10.11 -34.40 21.54
N PRO A 192 -11.39 -34.71 21.75
CA PRO A 192 -11.76 -35.95 22.42
C PRO A 192 -11.63 -37.12 21.44
N GLY A 193 -11.09 -38.23 21.94
CA GLY A 193 -11.17 -39.56 21.32
C GLY A 193 -12.40 -40.32 21.79
#